data_AF-Q2JN24-F1
#
_entry.id   AF-Q2JN24-F1
#
_cell.length_a   1.000
_cell.length_b   1.000
_cell.length_c   1.000
_cell.angle_alpha   90.00
_cell.angle_beta   90.00
_cell.angle_gamma   90.00
#
_symmetry.space_group_name_H-M   'P 1'
#
loop_
_entity.id
_entity.type
_entity.pdbx_description
1 polymer ?
#
loop_
_entity_poly.entity_id
_entity_poly.type
_entity_poly.pdbx_seq_one_letter_code
_entity_poly.pdbx_strand_id
1 'polypeptide(L)'
;MAVSRSPSNGSSRREQQHPQYATDRAALDELMVQAQERPLSEWVLAEVARLRIRYHGFPGAWDLQRDLDQILEQWGLSEEELFARTRQIHARGQVYDRSFSTRDDWA
;
A
#
# COMPACT_ATOMS: atom_id res chain seq x y z
N MET A 1 -34.98 -11.14 -42.30
CA MET A 1 -35.21 -10.33 -41.09
C MET A 1 -33.94 -10.37 -40.26
N ALA A 2 -33.30 -9.21 -40.08
CA ALA A 2 -32.04 -9.05 -39.38
C ALA A 2 -32.29 -8.74 -37.90
N VAL A 3 -31.53 -9.35 -36.98
CA VAL A 3 -31.19 -8.74 -35.68
C VAL A 3 -29.71 -9.01 -35.45
N SER A 4 -28.95 -7.96 -35.71
CA SER A 4 -27.59 -7.76 -35.23
C SER A 4 -27.63 -7.59 -33.72
N ARG A 5 -26.74 -8.27 -32.98
CA ARG A 5 -26.40 -7.89 -31.61
C ARG A 5 -24.89 -7.65 -31.55
N SER A 6 -24.53 -6.37 -31.68
CA SER A 6 -23.19 -5.86 -31.41
C SER A 6 -22.88 -5.93 -29.90
N PRO A 7 -21.59 -5.98 -29.51
CA PRO A 7 -21.17 -6.49 -28.21
C PRO A 7 -21.39 -5.47 -27.08
N SER A 8 -21.49 -6.02 -25.86
CA SER A 8 -21.59 -5.28 -24.60
C SER A 8 -20.38 -4.36 -24.40
N ASN A 9 -20.71 -3.10 -24.17
CA ASN A 9 -19.87 -1.95 -23.90
C ASN A 9 -18.78 -2.24 -22.85
N GLY A 10 -17.54 -2.47 -23.29
CA GLY A 10 -16.38 -2.48 -22.40
C GLY A 10 -16.18 -1.06 -21.87
N SER A 11 -16.53 -0.83 -20.61
CA SER A 11 -16.22 0.42 -19.93
C SER A 11 -14.71 0.57 -19.92
N SER A 12 -14.17 1.45 -20.77
CA SER A 12 -12.79 1.91 -20.65
C SER A 12 -12.65 2.52 -19.26
N ARG A 13 -12.13 1.73 -18.33
CA ARG A 13 -12.01 2.12 -16.92
C ARG A 13 -10.96 3.23 -16.89
N ARG A 14 -11.42 4.47 -17.00
CA ARG A 14 -10.59 5.67 -16.94
C ARG A 14 -9.83 5.63 -15.63
N GLU A 15 -8.54 5.90 -15.70
CA GLU A 15 -7.67 5.99 -14.54
C GLU A 15 -8.27 6.97 -13.53
N GLN A 16 -8.43 6.52 -12.29
CA GLN A 16 -8.95 7.29 -11.18
C GLN A 16 -7.79 7.86 -10.37
N GLN A 17 -7.95 9.09 -9.91
CA GLN A 17 -7.00 9.71 -9.01
C GLN A 17 -7.42 9.44 -7.57
N HIS A 18 -6.53 8.81 -6.79
CA HIS A 18 -6.78 8.58 -5.37
C HIS A 18 -6.62 9.90 -4.60
N PRO A 19 -7.56 10.28 -3.69
CA PRO A 19 -7.47 11.55 -2.97
C PRO A 19 -6.20 11.73 -2.13
N GLN A 20 -5.62 10.62 -1.63
CA GLN A 20 -4.39 10.65 -0.83
C GLN A 20 -3.12 10.41 -1.67
N TYR A 21 -3.24 10.34 -3.00
CA TYR A 21 -2.12 10.01 -3.89
C TYR A 21 -0.89 10.88 -3.64
N ALA A 22 -1.06 12.20 -3.53
CA ALA A 22 0.09 13.11 -3.38
C ALA A 22 0.87 12.83 -2.08
N THR A 23 0.16 12.60 -0.97
CA THR A 23 0.76 12.28 0.33
C THR A 23 1.36 10.87 0.32
N ASP A 24 0.64 9.89 -0.21
CA ASP A 24 1.11 8.50 -0.28
C ASP A 24 2.34 8.35 -1.19
N ARG A 25 2.40 9.11 -2.29
CA ARG A 25 3.56 9.15 -3.18
C ARG A 25 4.80 9.67 -2.45
N ALA A 26 4.68 10.81 -1.77
CA ALA A 26 5.78 11.36 -0.97
C ALA A 26 6.24 10.38 0.12
N ALA A 27 5.29 9.75 0.83
CA ALA A 27 5.60 8.74 1.83
C ALA A 27 6.30 7.51 1.21
N LEU A 28 5.86 7.06 0.02
CA LEU A 28 6.48 5.93 -0.67
C LEU A 28 7.91 6.25 -1.12
N ASP A 29 8.16 7.46 -1.63
CA ASP A 29 9.49 7.89 -2.03
C ASP A 29 10.46 7.86 -0.83
N GLU A 30 10.02 8.27 0.36
CA GLU A 30 10.79 8.13 1.61
C GLU A 30 10.99 6.66 2.03
N LEU A 31 9.95 5.84 1.91
CA LEU A 31 10.02 4.41 2.22
C LEU A 31 11.01 3.68 1.33
N MET A 32 11.12 4.04 0.05
CA MET A 32 12.08 3.41 -0.89
C MET A 32 13.53 3.64 -0.48
N VAL A 33 13.83 4.78 0.15
CA VAL A 33 15.16 5.05 0.72
C VAL A 33 15.39 4.15 1.94
N GLN A 34 14.44 4.13 2.87
CA GLN A 34 14.54 3.32 4.09
C GLN A 34 14.51 1.80 3.81
N ALA A 35 13.85 1.37 2.74
CA ALA A 35 13.76 -0.02 2.30
C ALA A 35 15.12 -0.63 1.94
N GLN A 36 16.14 0.20 1.69
CA GLN A 36 17.50 -0.23 1.40
C GLN A 36 18.32 -0.51 2.67
N GLU A 37 17.85 -0.04 3.84
CA GLU A 37 18.56 -0.21 5.10
C GLU A 37 18.49 -1.65 5.61
N ARG A 38 19.55 -2.06 6.33
CA ARG A 38 19.65 -3.37 6.98
C ARG A 38 20.07 -3.18 8.44
N PRO A 39 19.37 -3.75 9.43
CA PRO A 39 18.20 -4.63 9.29
C PRO A 39 16.92 -3.90 8.86
N LEU A 40 15.96 -4.62 8.28
CA LEU A 40 14.69 -4.05 7.88
C LEU A 40 13.89 -3.62 9.12
N SER A 41 13.40 -2.38 9.13
CA SER A 41 12.54 -1.87 10.19
C SER A 41 11.13 -2.47 10.14
N GLU A 42 10.59 -2.83 11.31
CA GLU A 42 9.20 -3.30 11.45
C GLU A 42 8.18 -2.24 11.00
N TRP A 43 8.49 -0.96 11.20
CA TRP A 43 7.65 0.15 10.76
C TRP A 43 7.58 0.23 9.22
N VAL A 44 8.71 0.07 8.53
CA VAL A 44 8.76 0.09 7.06
C VAL A 44 7.95 -1.06 6.47
N LEU A 45 8.04 -2.27 7.07
CA LEU A 45 7.21 -3.41 6.67
C LEU A 45 5.71 -3.11 6.81
N ALA A 46 5.31 -2.53 7.95
CA ALA A 46 3.92 -2.19 8.21
C ALA A 46 3.39 -1.12 7.24
N GLU A 47 4.20 -0.12 6.93
CA GLU A 47 3.81 0.99 6.07
C GLU A 47 3.66 0.55 4.60
N VAL A 48 4.59 -0.28 4.10
CA VAL A 48 4.49 -0.89 2.77
C VAL A 48 3.23 -1.76 2.67
N ALA A 49 2.94 -2.59 3.69
CA ALA A 49 1.71 -3.37 3.73
C ALA A 49 0.44 -2.50 3.73
N ARG A 50 0.45 -1.38 4.48
CA ARG A 50 -0.68 -0.45 4.52
C ARG A 50 -0.96 0.16 3.15
N LEU A 51 0.07 0.66 2.47
CA LEU A 51 -0.06 1.22 1.13
C LEU A 51 -0.52 0.16 0.13
N ARG A 52 0.01 -1.06 0.23
CA ARG A 52 -0.42 -2.18 -0.63
C ARG A 52 -1.91 -2.48 -0.50
N ILE A 53 -2.42 -2.55 0.73
CA ILE A 53 -3.85 -2.76 1.01
C ILE A 53 -4.68 -1.60 0.45
N ARG A 54 -4.24 -0.35 0.67
CA ARG A 54 -4.96 0.85 0.22
C ARG A 54 -5.15 0.89 -1.29
N TYR A 55 -4.13 0.53 -2.05
CA TYR A 55 -4.14 0.57 -3.52
C TYR A 55 -4.56 -0.76 -4.17
N HIS A 56 -4.88 -1.80 -3.39
CA HIS A 56 -5.25 -3.10 -3.91
C HIS A 56 -6.50 -3.04 -4.80
N GLY A 57 -6.35 -3.40 -6.08
CA GLY A 57 -7.44 -3.36 -7.06
C GLY A 57 -7.94 -1.96 -7.41
N PHE A 58 -7.25 -0.91 -6.97
CA PHE A 58 -7.62 0.46 -7.28
C PHE A 58 -7.36 0.75 -8.77
N PRO A 59 -8.33 1.30 -9.51
CA PRO A 59 -8.19 1.54 -10.95
C PRO A 59 -7.40 2.83 -11.24
N GLY A 60 -6.12 2.86 -10.87
CA GLY A 60 -5.18 3.97 -11.04
C GLY A 60 -3.99 3.85 -10.10
N ALA A 61 -3.13 4.87 -10.05
CA ALA A 61 -1.91 4.86 -9.21
C ALA A 61 -1.05 3.59 -9.44
N TRP A 62 -0.96 3.17 -10.70
CA TRP A 62 -0.22 1.96 -11.11
C TRP A 62 1.28 2.11 -10.85
N ASP A 63 1.77 3.34 -10.83
CA ASP A 63 3.12 3.69 -10.46
C ASP A 63 3.42 3.34 -8.99
N LEU A 64 2.54 3.70 -8.05
CA LEU A 64 2.69 3.31 -6.63
C LEU A 64 2.66 1.79 -6.48
N GLN A 65 1.76 1.11 -7.18
CA GLN A 65 1.67 -0.36 -7.13
C GLN A 65 2.97 -1.02 -7.63
N ARG A 66 3.53 -0.54 -8.75
CA ARG A 66 4.82 -1.00 -9.29
C ARG A 66 6.00 -0.69 -8.37
N ASP A 67 6.00 0.44 -7.69
CA ASP A 67 7.07 0.80 -6.76
C ASP A 67 7.00 -0.07 -5.50
N LEU A 68 5.78 -0.38 -5.02
CA LEU A 68 5.58 -1.37 -3.95
C LEU A 68 6.03 -2.78 -4.38
N ASP A 69 5.78 -3.19 -5.64
CA ASP A 69 6.28 -4.47 -6.17
C ASP A 69 7.82 -4.52 -6.14
N GLN A 70 8.48 -3.46 -6.61
CA GLN A 70 9.94 -3.37 -6.61
C GLN A 70 10.54 -3.50 -5.21
N ILE A 71 9.91 -2.89 -4.21
CA ILE A 71 10.34 -3.03 -2.80
C ILE A 71 10.27 -4.50 -2.36
N LEU A 72 9.17 -5.21 -2.67
CA LEU A 72 9.01 -6.62 -2.31
C LEU A 72 10.00 -7.53 -3.04
N GLU A 73 10.24 -7.27 -4.32
CA GLU A 73 11.26 -7.96 -5.11
C GLU A 73 12.67 -7.77 -4.51
N GLN A 74 13.02 -6.54 -4.12
CA GLN A 74 14.29 -6.24 -3.46
C GLN A 74 14.44 -6.97 -2.12
N TRP A 75 13.35 -7.12 -1.38
CA TRP A 75 13.35 -7.85 -0.11
C TRP A 75 13.27 -9.37 -0.28
N GLY A 76 12.95 -9.85 -1.49
CA GLY A 76 12.67 -11.26 -1.76
C GLY A 76 11.44 -11.77 -1.01
N LEU A 77 10.41 -10.94 -0.89
CA LEU A 77 9.16 -11.28 -0.18
C LEU A 77 7.99 -11.37 -1.13
N SER A 78 7.09 -12.33 -0.87
CA SER A 78 5.75 -12.31 -1.44
C SER A 78 4.81 -11.37 -0.67
N GLU A 79 3.68 -11.00 -1.28
CA GLU A 79 2.65 -10.21 -0.60
C GLU A 79 2.08 -10.95 0.63
N GLU A 80 1.89 -12.27 0.52
CA GLU A 80 1.42 -13.11 1.62
C GLU A 80 2.43 -13.13 2.77
N GLU A 81 3.73 -13.20 2.47
CA GLU A 81 4.79 -13.15 3.48
C GLU A 81 4.87 -11.78 4.15
N LEU A 82 4.75 -10.70 3.38
CA LEU A 82 4.64 -9.34 3.91
C LEU A 82 3.49 -9.26 4.92
N PHE A 83 2.28 -9.68 4.54
CA PHE A 83 1.12 -9.65 5.41
C PHE A 83 1.22 -10.58 6.61
N ALA A 84 1.83 -11.75 6.45
CA ALA A 84 2.09 -12.65 7.58
C ALA A 84 3.01 -12.00 8.62
N ARG A 85 4.10 -11.37 8.17
CA ARG A 85 5.04 -10.66 9.04
C ARG A 85 4.38 -9.48 9.74
N THR A 86 3.66 -8.62 9.00
CA THR A 86 3.02 -7.45 9.60
C THR A 86 1.93 -7.81 10.60
N ARG A 87 1.17 -8.89 10.39
CA ARG A 87 0.25 -9.43 11.42
C ARG A 87 0.97 -9.81 12.71
N GLN A 88 2.15 -10.43 12.63
CA GLN A 88 2.96 -10.76 13.82
C GLN A 88 3.43 -9.50 14.54
N ILE A 89 3.87 -8.48 13.80
CA ILE A 89 4.31 -7.19 14.37
C ILE A 89 3.14 -6.50 15.10
N HIS A 90 1.97 -6.43 14.45
CA HIS A 90 0.76 -5.86 15.08
C HIS A 90 0.30 -6.65 16.30
N ALA A 91 0.43 -7.99 16.28
CA ALA A 91 0.11 -8.83 17.45
C ALA A 91 1.02 -8.55 18.65
N ARG A 92 2.26 -8.10 18.43
CA ARG A 92 3.20 -7.69 19.49
C ARG A 92 2.94 -6.26 20.00
N GLY A 93 2.18 -5.45 19.27
CA GLY A 93 1.85 -4.06 19.64
C GLY A 93 2.98 -3.04 19.45
N GLN A 94 4.03 -3.36 18.69
CA GLN A 94 5.29 -2.59 18.63
C GLN A 94 5.43 -1.67 17.39
N VAL A 95 4.44 -1.62 16.48
CA VAL A 95 4.57 -0.84 15.22
C VAL A 95 4.61 0.67 15.46
N TYR A 96 3.77 1.14 16.38
CA TYR A 96 3.67 2.54 16.75
C TYR A 96 3.83 2.59 18.26
N ASP A 97 5.07 2.78 18.72
CA ASP A 97 5.31 2.92 20.15
C ASP A 97 4.43 4.07 20.67
N ARG A 98 3.53 3.76 21.61
CA ARG A 98 2.49 4.68 22.11
C ARG A 98 3.08 5.73 23.06
N SER A 99 4.15 6.41 22.65
CA SER A 99 4.56 7.64 23.33
C SER A 99 3.64 8.83 23.01
N PHE A 100 2.50 8.60 22.35
CA PHE A 100 1.37 9.51 22.36
C PHE A 100 0.77 9.51 23.78
N SER A 101 1.31 10.41 24.61
CA SER A 101 0.69 10.95 25.80
C SER A 101 -0.83 10.92 25.70
N THR A 102 -1.48 10.24 26.65
CA THR A 102 -2.91 10.36 26.92
C THR A 102 -3.26 11.84 27.13
N ARG A 103 -3.66 12.52 26.07
CA ARG A 103 -4.58 13.65 26.13
C ARG A 103 -5.71 13.34 25.18
N ASP A 104 -6.77 12.81 25.76
CA ASP A 104 -8.11 12.95 25.21
C ASP A 104 -8.44 14.44 25.23
N ASP A 105 -8.13 15.16 24.15
CA ASP A 105 -8.52 16.56 23.94
C ASP A 105 -9.99 16.63 23.45
N TRP A 106 -10.90 15.98 24.16
CA TRP A 106 -12.35 16.02 23.90
C TRP A 106 -13.15 16.60 25.09
N ALA A 107 -12.60 17.63 25.74
CA ALA A 107 -13.29 18.41 26.79
C ALA A 107 -13.68 19.81 26.29
#